data_AF-A0A0P0Y1P4-F1
#
_entry.id   AF-A0A0P0Y1P4-F1
#
_cell.length_a   1.000
_cell.length_b   1.000
_cell.length_c   1.000
_cell.angle_alpha   90.00
_cell.angle_beta   90.00
_cell.angle_gamma   90.00
#
_symmetry.space_group_name_H-M   'P 1'
#
loop_
_entity.id
_entity.type
_entity.pdbx_description
1 polymer ?
#
loop_
_entity_poly.entity_id
_entity_poly.type
_entity_poly.pdbx_seq_one_letter_code
_entity_poly.pdbx_strand_id
1 'polypeptide(L)'
;DRHNLVEKESDLIVKHDLLLEKLSDFHRQRAKKDWIKEGDRNTYFFHQAAIKRRRKNIIASIICNNSFITNPDDIAQVFVDYFSDLFSANRTDRQNPYFPDIDSSQVIDWQVPNEEEIW
;
A
#
# COMPACT_ATOMS: atom_id res chain seq x y z
N ASP A 1 -23.25 -41.67 -5.23
CA ASP A 1 -23.50 -40.22 -5.29
C ASP A 1 -22.70 -39.28 -4.40
N ARG A 2 -22.13 -39.68 -3.26
CA ARG A 2 -21.31 -38.73 -2.45
C ARG A 2 -20.09 -38.16 -3.22
N HIS A 3 -19.42 -38.99 -4.01
CA HIS A 3 -18.23 -38.56 -4.76
C HIS A 3 -18.53 -37.46 -5.78
N ASN A 4 -19.70 -37.51 -6.42
CA ASN A 4 -20.14 -36.52 -7.40
C ASN A 4 -20.54 -35.19 -6.73
N LEU A 5 -21.10 -35.25 -5.52
CA LEU A 5 -21.39 -34.06 -4.70
C LEU A 5 -20.12 -33.32 -4.28
N VAL A 6 -19.10 -34.04 -3.81
CA VAL A 6 -17.81 -33.43 -3.40
C VAL A 6 -17.10 -32.81 -4.60
N GLU A 7 -17.14 -33.46 -5.76
CA GLU A 7 -16.58 -32.91 -7.01
C GLU A 7 -17.30 -31.62 -7.42
N LYS A 8 -18.64 -31.60 -7.39
CA LYS A 8 -19.43 -30.39 -7.65
C LYS A 8 -19.15 -29.25 -6.66
N GLU A 9 -18.97 -29.56 -5.39
CA GLU A 9 -18.63 -28.57 -4.36
C GLU A 9 -17.27 -27.95 -4.66
N SER A 10 -16.26 -28.78 -4.97
CA SER A 10 -14.93 -28.33 -5.36
C SER A 10 -14.98 -27.42 -6.59
N ASP A 11 -15.73 -27.81 -7.63
CA ASP A 11 -15.90 -27.00 -8.84
C ASP A 11 -16.59 -25.66 -8.55
N LEU A 12 -17.57 -25.65 -7.63
CA LEU A 12 -18.26 -24.42 -7.23
C LEU A 12 -17.32 -23.46 -6.51
N ILE A 13 -16.47 -23.97 -5.61
CA ILE A 13 -15.49 -23.16 -4.86
C ILE A 13 -14.51 -22.52 -5.85
N VAL A 14 -13.91 -23.30 -6.75
CA VAL A 14 -12.98 -22.77 -7.76
C VAL A 14 -13.66 -21.71 -8.64
N LYS A 15 -14.91 -21.95 -9.05
CA LYS A 15 -15.68 -20.98 -9.83
C LYS A 15 -16.00 -19.71 -9.04
N HIS A 16 -16.28 -19.84 -7.74
CA HIS A 16 -16.54 -18.71 -6.87
C HIS A 16 -15.30 -17.83 -6.73
N ASP A 17 -14.14 -18.42 -6.44
CA ASP A 17 -12.89 -17.69 -6.30
C ASP A 17 -12.51 -16.96 -7.60
N LEU A 18 -12.67 -17.62 -8.74
CA LEU A 18 -12.45 -17.00 -10.06
C LEU A 18 -13.41 -15.82 -10.33
N LEU A 19 -14.65 -15.88 -9.86
CA LEU A 19 -15.60 -14.78 -9.99
C LEU A 19 -15.23 -13.60 -9.10
N LEU A 20 -14.77 -13.86 -7.87
CA LEU A 20 -14.28 -12.83 -6.96
C LEU A 20 -13.06 -12.11 -7.54
N GLU A 21 -12.11 -12.84 -8.12
CA GLU A 21 -10.95 -12.26 -8.79
C GLU A 21 -11.35 -11.34 -9.94
N LYS A 22 -12.28 -11.79 -10.80
CA LYS A 22 -12.79 -10.98 -11.93
C LYS A 22 -13.53 -9.73 -11.47
N LEU A 23 -14.28 -9.81 -10.38
CA LEU A 23 -14.96 -8.65 -9.80
C LEU A 23 -13.94 -7.63 -9.30
N SER A 24 -12.91 -8.08 -8.58
CA SER A 24 -11.82 -7.20 -8.13
C SER A 24 -11.10 -6.52 -9.31
N ASP A 25 -10.83 -7.27 -10.38
CA ASP A 25 -10.25 -6.71 -11.60
C ASP A 25 -11.15 -5.65 -12.25
N PHE A 26 -12.45 -5.92 -12.38
CA PHE A 26 -13.41 -4.99 -12.96
C PHE A 26 -13.46 -3.67 -12.19
N HIS A 27 -13.55 -3.75 -10.86
CA HIS A 27 -13.64 -2.58 -10.03
C HIS A 27 -12.30 -1.81 -9.95
N ARG A 28 -11.14 -2.48 -9.97
CA ARG A 28 -9.82 -1.83 -10.15
C ARG A 28 -9.77 -1.02 -11.45
N GLN A 29 -10.26 -1.58 -12.55
CA GLN A 29 -10.31 -0.88 -13.84
C GLN A 29 -11.27 0.32 -13.80
N ARG A 30 -12.43 0.16 -13.16
CA ARG A 30 -13.39 1.26 -12.97
C ARG A 30 -12.79 2.40 -12.15
N ALA A 31 -12.08 2.09 -11.05
CA ALA A 31 -11.36 3.05 -10.24
C ALA A 31 -10.37 3.88 -11.06
N LYS A 32 -9.62 3.21 -11.94
CA LYS A 32 -8.66 3.83 -12.85
C LYS A 32 -9.31 4.82 -13.78
N LYS A 33 -10.45 4.46 -14.34
CA LYS A 33 -11.22 5.35 -15.22
C LYS A 33 -11.67 6.60 -14.47
N ASP A 34 -12.21 6.45 -13.26
CA ASP A 34 -12.69 7.58 -12.46
C ASP A 34 -11.53 8.49 -12.01
N TRP A 35 -10.40 7.91 -11.59
CA TRP A 35 -9.18 8.66 -11.25
C TRP A 35 -8.61 9.44 -12.43
N ILE A 36 -8.51 8.84 -13.62
CA ILE A 36 -8.04 9.54 -14.83
C ILE A 36 -8.95 10.73 -15.17
N LYS A 37 -10.25 10.61 -14.92
CA LYS A 37 -11.23 11.65 -15.27
C LYS A 37 -11.28 12.77 -14.24
N GLU A 38 -11.31 12.45 -12.95
CA GLU A 38 -11.63 13.41 -11.88
C GLU A 38 -10.45 13.70 -10.94
N GLY A 39 -9.40 12.87 -10.98
CA GLY A 39 -8.28 12.90 -10.05
C GLY A 39 -7.46 14.18 -10.11
N ASP A 40 -7.20 14.75 -11.28
CA ASP A 40 -6.37 15.98 -11.40
C ASP A 40 -7.18 17.28 -11.35
N ARG A 41 -8.49 17.19 -11.12
CA ARG A 41 -9.41 18.35 -11.19
C ARG A 41 -9.75 18.97 -9.85
N ASN A 42 -9.03 18.62 -8.78
CA ASN A 42 -9.34 19.04 -7.40
C ASN A 42 -10.84 18.84 -7.03
N THR A 43 -11.43 17.76 -7.52
CA THR A 43 -12.83 17.43 -7.25
C THR A 43 -12.98 16.86 -5.85
N TYR A 44 -14.23 16.74 -5.37
CA TYR A 44 -14.52 16.01 -4.14
C TYR A 44 -13.90 14.60 -4.13
N PHE A 45 -13.96 13.91 -5.27
CA PHE A 45 -13.34 12.60 -5.45
C PHE A 45 -11.82 12.62 -5.22
N PHE A 46 -11.10 13.59 -5.81
CA PHE A 46 -9.67 13.75 -5.58
C PHE A 46 -9.34 13.97 -4.10
N HIS A 47 -10.07 14.88 -3.45
CA HIS A 47 -9.82 15.18 -2.04
C HIS A 47 -10.09 13.96 -1.13
N GLN A 48 -11.14 13.18 -1.40
CA GLN A 48 -11.41 11.94 -0.66
C GLN A 48 -10.28 10.92 -0.84
N ALA A 49 -9.86 10.68 -2.07
CA ALA A 49 -8.74 9.79 -2.35
C ALA A 49 -7.42 10.26 -1.69
N ALA A 50 -7.14 11.57 -1.69
CA ALA A 50 -5.97 12.14 -1.01
C ALA A 50 -6.05 11.97 0.52
N ILE A 51 -7.21 12.20 1.13
CA ILE A 51 -7.43 11.98 2.57
C ILE A 51 -7.23 10.51 2.93
N LYS A 52 -7.74 9.60 2.11
CA LYS A 52 -7.65 8.17 2.38
C LYS A 52 -6.23 7.64 2.24
N ARG A 53 -5.51 8.08 1.20
CA ARG A 53 -4.06 7.83 1.08
C ARG A 53 -3.28 8.39 2.25
N ARG A 54 -3.62 9.62 2.69
CA ARG A 54 -3.01 10.19 3.91
C ARG A 54 -3.24 9.28 5.10
N ARG A 55 -4.46 8.78 5.34
CA ARG A 55 -4.76 7.86 6.46
C ARG A 55 -3.95 6.56 6.39
N LYS A 56 -3.87 5.96 5.21
CA LYS A 56 -3.11 4.71 4.98
C LYS A 56 -1.60 4.89 5.15
N ASN A 57 -1.07 6.04 4.73
CA ASN A 57 0.36 6.31 4.76
C ASN A 57 0.84 6.98 6.06
N ILE A 58 -0.04 7.16 7.06
CA ILE A 58 0.39 7.62 8.38
C ILE A 58 1.21 6.52 9.05
N ILE A 59 2.44 6.85 9.40
CA ILE A 59 3.28 6.03 10.27
C ILE A 59 2.79 6.26 11.70
N ALA A 60 1.94 5.36 12.20
CA ALA A 60 1.31 5.49 13.51
C ALA A 60 2.24 5.17 14.69
N SER A 61 3.24 4.31 14.45
CA SER A 61 4.27 3.99 15.43
C SER A 61 5.53 3.49 14.77
N ILE A 62 6.65 3.66 15.48
CA ILE A 62 7.93 3.06 15.13
C ILE A 62 8.53 2.39 16.38
N ILE A 63 9.46 1.47 16.15
CA ILE A 63 10.27 0.88 17.22
C ILE A 63 11.67 1.48 17.10
N CYS A 64 12.14 2.13 18.16
CA CYS A 64 13.49 2.68 18.26
C CYS A 64 14.08 2.26 19.61
N ASN A 65 15.30 1.71 19.61
CA ASN A 65 15.99 1.25 20.83
C ASN A 65 15.10 0.37 21.73
N ASN A 66 14.42 -0.62 21.13
CA ASN A 66 13.49 -1.53 21.80
C ASN A 66 12.26 -0.86 22.46
N SER A 67 11.98 0.40 22.15
CA SER A 67 10.85 1.16 22.68
C SER A 67 9.90 1.59 21.55
N PHE A 68 8.59 1.50 21.82
CA PHE A 68 7.58 2.00 20.90
C PHE A 68 7.43 3.52 21.03
N ILE A 69 7.46 4.20 19.88
CA ILE A 69 7.22 5.64 19.78
C ILE A 69 5.96 5.83 18.94
N THR A 70 5.00 6.59 19.47
CA THR A 70 3.68 6.82 18.86
C THR A 70 3.36 8.30 18.64
N ASN A 71 4.10 9.20 19.29
CA ASN A 71 3.94 10.64 19.10
C ASN A 71 4.53 11.02 17.72
N PRO A 72 3.75 11.67 16.83
CA PRO A 72 4.22 12.08 15.51
C PRO A 72 5.48 12.94 15.52
N ASP A 73 5.63 13.84 16.51
CA ASP A 73 6.79 14.73 16.59
C ASP A 73 8.05 13.93 16.94
N ASP A 74 7.93 12.98 17.86
CA ASP A 74 9.04 12.09 18.25
C ASP A 74 9.41 11.14 17.11
N ILE A 75 8.42 10.60 16.38
CA ILE A 75 8.63 9.80 15.18
C ILE A 75 9.42 10.60 14.14
N ALA A 76 9.02 11.84 13.88
CA ALA A 76 9.70 12.71 12.93
C ALA A 76 11.15 12.97 13.36
N GLN A 77 11.39 13.23 14.65
CA GLN A 77 12.73 13.46 15.16
C GLN A 77 13.63 12.23 14.98
N VAL A 78 13.14 11.02 15.25
CA VAL A 78 13.90 9.78 15.04
C VAL A 78 14.33 9.62 13.58
N PHE A 79 13.45 9.92 12.62
CA PHE A 79 13.82 9.90 11.21
C PHE A 79 14.88 10.96 10.86
N VAL A 80 14.71 12.19 11.37
CA VAL A 80 15.67 13.27 11.16
C VAL A 80 17.05 12.89 11.70
N ASP A 81 17.12 12.35 12.91
CA ASP A 81 18.38 11.95 13.55
C ASP A 81 19.04 10.80 12.77
N TYR A 82 18.28 9.75 12.44
CA TYR A 82 18.78 8.60 11.69
C TYR A 82 19.38 9.00 10.33
N PHE A 83 18.65 9.80 9.54
CA PHE A 83 19.13 10.22 8.23
C PHE A 83 20.23 11.27 8.32
N SER A 84 20.19 12.16 9.32
CA SER A 84 21.28 13.11 9.57
C SER A 84 22.57 12.36 9.88
N ASP A 85 22.53 11.36 10.75
CA ASP A 85 23.68 10.51 11.07
C ASP A 85 24.11 9.70 9.85
N LEU A 86 23.18 9.10 9.10
CA LEU A 86 23.49 8.33 7.88
C LEU A 86 24.24 9.17 6.84
N PHE A 87 23.84 10.43 6.65
CA PHE A 87 24.45 11.32 5.65
C PHE A 87 25.62 12.14 6.21
N SER A 88 25.80 12.21 7.54
CA SER A 88 26.91 12.89 8.20
C SER A 88 28.04 11.95 8.60
N ALA A 89 27.76 10.65 8.74
CA ALA A 89 28.73 9.59 8.99
C ALA A 89 29.67 9.48 7.78
N ASN A 90 30.70 10.33 7.85
CA ASN A 90 31.98 10.31 7.19
C ASN A 90 32.03 9.73 5.76
N ARG A 91 32.47 10.59 4.83
CA ARG A 91 32.86 10.33 3.44
C ARG A 91 33.91 9.20 3.25
N THR A 92 34.29 8.49 4.31
CA THR A 92 35.28 7.43 4.36
C THR A 92 34.69 6.02 4.28
N ASP A 93 33.40 5.81 4.58
CA ASP A 93 32.74 4.53 4.35
C ASP A 93 31.61 4.72 3.33
N ARG A 94 31.95 4.59 2.05
CA ARG A 94 30.97 4.57 0.95
C ARG A 94 30.29 3.20 0.85
N GLN A 95 29.89 2.60 1.96
CA GLN A 95 28.85 1.58 1.89
C GLN A 95 27.55 2.32 1.60
N ASN A 96 27.20 2.32 0.30
CA ASN A 96 25.86 2.65 -0.15
C ASN A 96 24.88 1.97 0.81
N PRO A 97 23.93 2.70 1.44
CA PRO A 97 22.99 2.08 2.35
C PRO A 97 22.39 0.88 1.63
N TYR A 98 22.48 -0.31 2.23
CA TYR A 98 21.89 -1.51 1.64
C TYR A 98 20.39 -1.30 1.64
N PHE A 99 19.88 -0.80 0.52
CA PHE A 99 18.49 -0.89 0.18
C PHE A 99 18.32 -2.30 -0.36
N PRO A 100 17.67 -3.23 0.37
CA PRO A 100 17.30 -4.50 -0.24
C PRO A 100 16.55 -4.18 -1.52
N ASP A 101 16.87 -4.90 -2.60
CA ASP A 101 16.17 -4.75 -3.87
C ASP A 101 14.67 -4.77 -3.57
N ILE A 102 14.03 -3.60 -3.72
CA ILE A 102 12.60 -3.48 -3.51
C ILE A 102 12.00 -4.28 -4.65
N ASP A 103 11.46 -5.46 -4.33
CA ASP A 103 10.72 -6.24 -5.30
C ASP A 103 9.73 -5.28 -5.98
N SER A 104 9.71 -5.26 -7.31
CA SER A 104 8.81 -4.37 -8.05
C SER A 104 7.34 -4.60 -7.66
N SER A 105 7.01 -5.77 -7.07
CA SER A 105 5.71 -6.05 -6.45
C SER A 105 5.43 -5.26 -5.15
N GLN A 106 6.48 -4.86 -4.43
CA GLN A 106 6.44 -4.10 -3.16
C GLN A 106 6.47 -2.60 -3.39
N VAL A 107 6.92 -2.14 -4.57
CA VAL A 107 6.81 -0.73 -4.94
C VAL A 107 5.32 -0.40 -4.92
N ILE A 108 4.93 0.51 -4.03
CA ILE A 108 3.64 1.17 -4.10
C ILE A 108 3.65 1.89 -5.43
N ASP A 109 3.10 1.24 -6.47
CA ASP A 109 2.87 1.89 -7.75
C ASP A 109 2.13 3.19 -7.41
N TRP A 110 2.44 4.29 -8.09
CA TRP A 110 1.68 5.55 -8.00
C TRP A 110 0.22 5.37 -8.54
N GLN A 111 -0.27 4.14 -8.52
CA GLN A 111 -1.55 3.66 -8.95
C GLN A 111 -2.66 4.39 -8.25
N VAL A 112 -3.51 4.95 -9.11
CA VAL A 112 -4.98 4.85 -9.04
C VAL A 112 -5.47 4.24 -7.73
N PRO A 113 -6.28 4.97 -6.95
CA PRO A 113 -6.79 4.45 -5.72
C PRO A 113 -7.55 3.14 -5.98
N ASN A 114 -7.21 2.07 -5.26
CA ASN A 114 -7.88 0.78 -5.39
C ASN A 114 -9.32 0.86 -4.85
N GLU A 115 -10.11 -0.22 -4.98
CA GLU A 115 -11.49 -0.25 -4.47
C GLU A 115 -11.62 0.22 -3.02
N GLU A 116 -10.75 -0.31 -2.17
CA GLU A 116 -10.65 0.08 -0.78
C GLU A 116 -10.21 1.53 -0.60
N GLU A 117 -9.83 2.28 -1.64
CA GLU A 117 -9.52 3.71 -1.60
C GLU A 117 -10.62 4.59 -2.25
N ILE A 118 -11.54 4.03 -3.04
CA ILE A 118 -12.68 4.78 -3.65
C ILE A 118 -14.05 4.50 -3.03
N TRP A 119 -14.23 3.37 -2.34
CA TRP A 119 -15.44 3.01 -1.59
C TRP A 119 -15.14 2.91 -0.09
#